data_AF-A0AAW2J273-F1
#
_entry.id   AF-A0AAW2J273-F1
#
_cell.length_a   1.000
_cell.length_b   1.000
_cell.length_c   1.000
_cell.angle_alpha   90.00
_cell.angle_beta   90.00
_cell.angle_gamma   90.00
#
_symmetry.space_group_name_H-M   'P 1'
#
loop_
_entity.id
_entity.type
_entity.pdbx_description
1 polymer ?
#
loop_
_entity_poly.entity_id
_entity_poly.type
_entity_poly.pdbx_seq_one_letter_code
_entity_poly.pdbx_strand_id
1 'polypeptide(L)'
;MWTTHSEFLGVVRRNWQYPTVGSGMMQLPQKLTRLKNYLKEWNKTVFGNVFDNVAAAEQGLKEADEAYDQDPCDRTLVERNRCSAELVQVLAQDEAFWRQKAGIRWAKDGSETRGISTLLYRSSDSEYHFWDPARRRVFDKSNCN
;
A
#
# COMPACT_ATOMS: atom_id res chain seq x y z
N MET A 1 0.10 -6.61 1.02
CA MET A 1 0.45 -5.60 2.02
C MET A 1 0.18 -6.11 3.43
N TRP A 2 -1.07 -6.20 3.90
CA TRP A 2 -1.34 -6.77 5.24
C TRP A 2 -1.03 -8.26 5.31
N THR A 3 -1.56 -9.05 4.37
CA THR A 3 -1.42 -10.52 4.34
C THR A 3 0.01 -11.02 4.18
N THR A 4 0.92 -10.16 3.72
CA THR A 4 2.34 -10.47 3.52
C THR A 4 3.19 -10.17 4.75
N HIS A 5 2.64 -9.44 5.74
CA HIS A 5 3.35 -9.11 6.97
C HIS A 5 3.27 -10.27 7.97
N SER A 6 4.41 -10.65 8.55
CA SER A 6 4.54 -11.79 9.47
C SER A 6 3.54 -11.75 10.63
N GLU A 7 3.37 -10.58 11.26
CA GLU A 7 2.45 -10.40 12.40
C GLU A 7 0.96 -10.36 12.05
N PHE A 8 0.57 -10.33 10.77
CA PHE A 8 -0.82 -10.10 10.39
C PHE A 8 -1.78 -11.14 10.97
N LEU A 9 -1.46 -12.42 10.84
CA LEU A 9 -2.31 -13.50 11.38
C LEU A 9 -2.37 -13.47 12.90
N GLY A 10 -1.25 -13.11 13.56
CA GLY A 10 -1.19 -12.92 15.00
C GLY A 10 -2.10 -11.79 15.47
N VAL A 11 -2.06 -10.65 14.79
CA VAL A 11 -2.93 -9.50 15.01
C VAL A 11 -4.41 -9.88 14.88
N VAL A 12 -4.78 -10.53 13.78
CA VAL A 12 -6.18 -10.93 13.54
C VAL A 12 -6.64 -11.90 14.62
N ARG A 13 -5.83 -12.92 14.96
CA ARG A 13 -6.16 -13.92 15.99
C ARG A 13 -6.37 -13.27 17.36
N ARG A 14 -5.45 -12.40 17.79
CA ARG A 14 -5.54 -11.66 19.06
C ARG A 14 -6.81 -10.82 19.12
N ASN A 15 -7.10 -10.08 18.05
CA ASN A 15 -8.31 -9.26 17.97
C ASN A 15 -9.57 -10.13 18.00
N TRP A 16 -9.57 -11.29 17.33
CA TRP A 16 -10.72 -12.18 17.24
C TRP A 16 -11.10 -12.79 18.59
N GLN A 17 -10.10 -13.17 19.38
CA GLN A 17 -10.27 -13.79 20.70
C GLN A 17 -10.78 -12.84 21.77
N TYR A 18 -10.61 -11.52 21.59
CA TYR A 18 -11.03 -10.55 22.59
C TYR A 18 -12.56 -10.59 22.81
N PRO A 19 -13.03 -10.59 24.07
CA PRO A 19 -14.45 -10.75 24.40
C PRO A 19 -15.31 -9.63 23.79
N THR A 20 -16.58 -9.93 23.55
CA THR A 20 -17.59 -9.00 23.02
C THR A 20 -18.89 -9.19 23.78
N VAL A 21 -19.64 -8.12 23.98
CA VAL A 21 -20.88 -8.13 24.76
C VAL A 21 -22.06 -8.50 23.86
N GLY A 22 -22.91 -9.42 24.30
CA GLY A 22 -24.11 -9.87 23.56
C GLY A 22 -24.07 -11.35 23.19
N SER A 23 -25.16 -11.87 22.64
CA SER A 23 -25.32 -13.30 22.30
C SER A 23 -25.38 -13.55 20.79
N GLY A 24 -24.89 -14.73 20.38
CA GLY A 24 -25.02 -15.24 19.01
C GLY A 24 -24.55 -14.25 17.93
N MET A 25 -25.43 -13.97 16.97
CA MET A 25 -25.13 -13.16 15.79
C MET A 25 -24.77 -11.69 16.10
N MET A 26 -25.07 -11.19 17.31
CA MET A 26 -24.74 -9.82 17.70
C MET A 26 -23.24 -9.60 17.92
N GLN A 27 -22.47 -10.66 18.16
CA GLN A 27 -21.03 -10.57 18.42
C GLN A 27 -20.20 -10.36 17.15
N LEU A 28 -20.66 -10.88 16.01
CA LEU A 28 -19.89 -10.85 14.76
C LEU A 28 -19.66 -9.42 14.24
N PRO A 29 -20.68 -8.54 14.11
CA PRO A 29 -20.46 -7.16 13.68
C PRO A 29 -19.53 -6.37 14.62
N GLN A 30 -19.58 -6.65 15.92
CA GLN A 30 -18.72 -6.01 16.91
C GLN A 30 -17.25 -6.43 16.72
N LYS A 31 -16.99 -7.73 16.56
CA LYS A 31 -15.65 -8.26 16.27
C LYS A 31 -15.10 -7.67 14.98
N LEU A 32 -15.92 -7.60 13.92
CA LEU A 32 -15.52 -7.01 12.64
C LEU A 32 -15.24 -5.51 12.73
N THR A 33 -16.07 -4.74 13.44
CA THR A 33 -15.87 -3.30 13.63
C THR A 33 -14.60 -3.01 14.42
N ARG A 34 -14.36 -3.78 15.49
CA ARG A 34 -13.12 -3.68 16.27
C ARG A 34 -11.90 -4.02 15.42
N LEU A 35 -11.95 -5.13 14.67
CA LEU A 35 -10.86 -5.53 13.79
C LEU A 35 -10.58 -4.47 12.73
N LYS A 36 -11.63 -3.91 12.10
CA LYS A 36 -11.51 -2.81 11.13
C LYS A 36 -10.78 -1.60 11.73
N ASN A 37 -11.17 -1.17 12.92
CA ASN A 37 -10.54 -0.02 13.58
C ASN A 37 -9.09 -0.31 13.96
N TYR A 38 -8.82 -1.51 14.49
CA TYR A 38 -7.47 -1.94 14.79
C TYR A 38 -6.58 -1.97 13.54
N LEU A 39 -7.07 -2.56 12.44
CA LEU A 39 -6.31 -2.64 11.18
C LEU A 39 -6.05 -1.26 10.57
N LYS A 40 -6.95 -0.29 10.74
CA LYS A 40 -6.70 1.10 10.35
C LYS A 40 -5.52 1.71 11.10
N GLU A 41 -5.47 1.50 12.41
CA GLU A 41 -4.39 2.02 13.26
C GLU A 41 -3.08 1.26 13.01
N TRP A 42 -3.17 -0.06 12.89
CA TRP A 42 -2.04 -0.91 12.54
C TRP A 42 -1.44 -0.55 11.18
N ASN A 43 -2.28 -0.19 10.20
CA ASN A 43 -1.82 0.28 8.91
C ASN A 43 -0.98 1.56 9.03
N LYS A 44 -1.44 2.53 9.83
CA LYS A 44 -0.72 3.79 10.07
C LYS A 44 0.60 3.57 10.81
N THR A 45 0.61 2.69 11.80
CA THR A 45 1.78 2.48 12.67
C THR A 45 2.84 1.60 12.03
N VAL A 46 2.45 0.57 11.27
CA VAL A 46 3.39 -0.38 10.66
C VAL A 46 3.83 0.03 9.27
N PHE A 47 2.91 0.56 8.46
CA PHE A 47 3.22 0.92 7.07
C PHE A 47 3.26 2.42 6.82
N GLY A 48 2.78 3.25 7.76
CA GLY A 48 2.83 4.70 7.61
C GLY A 48 2.05 5.21 6.40
N ASN A 49 2.51 6.35 5.89
CA ASN A 49 2.07 6.88 4.61
C ASN A 49 2.95 6.30 3.50
N VAL A 50 2.36 5.47 2.65
CA VAL A 50 3.08 4.79 1.57
C VAL A 50 3.72 5.78 0.60
N PHE A 51 3.09 6.94 0.36
CA PHE A 51 3.65 7.96 -0.52
C PHE A 51 4.90 8.63 0.07
N ASP A 52 4.85 8.94 1.37
CA ASP A 52 5.99 9.52 2.07
C ASP A 52 7.16 8.52 2.11
N ASN A 53 6.85 7.22 2.29
CA ASN A 53 7.86 6.17 2.25
C ASN A 53 8.51 6.04 0.86
N VAL A 54 7.73 6.14 -0.23
CA VAL A 54 8.28 6.11 -1.61
C VAL A 54 9.22 7.30 -1.80
N ALA A 55 8.78 8.51 -1.46
CA ALA A 55 9.59 9.72 -1.60
C ALA A 55 10.89 9.64 -0.78
N ALA A 56 10.81 9.14 0.46
CA ALA A 56 11.98 8.95 1.32
C ALA A 56 12.97 7.91 0.75
N ALA A 57 12.46 6.78 0.24
CA ALA A 57 13.30 5.74 -0.35
C ALA A 57 13.97 6.19 -1.66
N GLU A 58 13.27 6.99 -2.48
CA GLU A 58 13.85 7.59 -3.68
C GLU A 58 14.96 8.59 -3.36
N GLN A 59 14.73 9.44 -2.36
CA GLN A 59 15.73 10.39 -1.90
C GLN A 59 16.96 9.66 -1.31
N GLY A 60 16.75 8.59 -0.52
CA GLY A 60 17.84 7.77 0.02
C GLY A 60 18.64 7.06 -1.06
N LEU A 61 17.99 6.54 -2.11
CA LEU A 61 18.71 5.97 -3.26
C LEU A 61 19.52 7.04 -4.01
N LYS A 62 18.96 8.24 -4.21
CA LYS A 62 19.65 9.35 -4.86
C LYS A 62 20.91 9.75 -4.10
N GLU A 63 20.84 9.88 -2.77
CA GLU A 63 22.00 10.18 -1.93
C GLU A 63 23.06 9.08 -2.00
N ALA A 64 22.64 7.81 -2.06
CA ALA A 64 23.57 6.69 -2.19
C ALA A 64 24.22 6.61 -3.59
N ASP A 65 23.48 6.96 -4.65
CA ASP A 65 24.03 7.10 -6.01
C ASP A 65 25.05 8.26 -6.05
N GLU A 66 24.73 9.42 -5.48
CA GLU A 66 25.67 10.56 -5.39
C GLU A 66 26.94 10.22 -4.61
N ALA A 67 26.82 9.47 -3.50
CA ALA A 67 27.96 9.01 -2.73
C ALA A 67 28.84 8.01 -3.51
N TYR A 68 28.22 7.12 -4.30
CA TYR A 68 28.94 6.19 -5.16
C TYR A 68 29.65 6.90 -6.31
N ASP A 69 29.02 7.91 -6.92
CA ASP A 69 29.64 8.72 -7.98
C ASP A 69 30.87 9.50 -7.48
N GLN A 70 30.86 9.93 -6.21
CA GLN A 70 31.99 10.62 -5.58
C GLN A 70 33.14 9.68 -5.18
N ASP A 71 32.82 8.49 -4.65
CA ASP A 71 33.81 7.49 -4.23
C ASP A 71 33.35 6.07 -4.61
N PRO A 72 33.65 5.61 -5.84
CA PRO A 72 33.29 4.28 -6.30
C PRO A 72 34.11 3.20 -5.56
N CYS A 73 33.54 2.64 -4.50
CA CYS A 73 34.14 1.55 -3.73
C CYS A 73 33.10 0.51 -3.30
N ASP A 74 33.55 -0.64 -2.79
CA ASP A 74 32.65 -1.72 -2.38
C ASP A 74 31.65 -1.28 -1.30
N ARG A 75 32.06 -0.39 -0.39
CA ARG A 75 31.18 0.11 0.68
C ARG A 75 30.04 0.95 0.13
N THR A 76 30.33 1.91 -0.75
CA THR A 76 29.30 2.78 -1.36
C THR A 76 28.39 1.98 -2.28
N LEU A 77 28.93 0.97 -2.99
CA LEU A 77 28.14 0.04 -3.79
C LEU A 77 27.16 -0.79 -2.95
N VAL A 78 27.59 -1.30 -1.80
CA VAL A 78 26.73 -2.07 -0.88
C VAL A 78 25.58 -1.22 -0.34
N GLU A 79 25.86 0.01 0.11
CA GLU A 79 24.81 0.91 0.59
C GLU A 79 23.84 1.31 -0.52
N ARG A 80 24.34 1.60 -1.72
CA ARG A 80 23.51 1.89 -2.90
C ARG A 80 22.59 0.71 -3.26
N ASN A 81 23.11 -0.52 -3.25
CA ASN A 81 22.31 -1.72 -3.47
C ASN A 81 21.26 -1.94 -2.38
N ARG A 82 21.59 -1.61 -1.12
CA ARG A 82 20.64 -1.67 -0.01
C ARG A 82 19.49 -0.67 -0.20
N CYS A 83 19.78 0.59 -0.50
CA CYS A 83 18.75 1.61 -0.77
C CYS A 83 17.90 1.24 -1.99
N SER A 84 18.51 0.66 -3.03
CA SER A 84 17.78 0.16 -4.20
C SER A 84 16.80 -0.97 -3.83
N ALA A 85 17.24 -1.93 -3.02
CA ALA A 85 16.39 -3.01 -2.54
C ALA A 85 15.23 -2.48 -1.67
N GLU A 86 15.49 -1.48 -0.83
CA GLU A 86 14.47 -0.81 -0.02
C GLU A 86 13.42 -0.12 -0.89
N LEU A 87 13.84 0.64 -1.91
CA LEU A 87 12.93 1.28 -2.85
C LEU A 87 12.02 0.25 -3.54
N VAL A 88 12.58 -0.88 -4.00
CA VAL A 88 11.78 -1.97 -4.61
C VAL A 88 10.73 -2.50 -3.63
N GLN A 89 11.07 -2.68 -2.35
CA GLN A 89 10.11 -3.14 -1.35
C GLN A 89 8.99 -2.13 -1.12
N VAL A 90 9.31 -0.85 -1.02
CA VAL A 90 8.33 0.22 -0.81
C VAL A 90 7.40 0.37 -2.02
N LEU A 91 7.93 0.29 -3.25
CA LEU A 91 7.12 0.29 -4.47
C LEU A 91 6.16 -0.90 -4.54
N ALA A 92 6.58 -2.09 -4.10
CA ALA A 92 5.70 -3.25 -4.01
C ALA A 92 4.55 -3.04 -3.00
N GLN A 93 4.80 -2.29 -1.92
CA GLN A 93 3.76 -1.91 -0.96
C GLN A 93 2.76 -0.92 -1.57
N ASP A 94 3.25 0.07 -2.31
CA ASP A 94 2.44 1.05 -3.03
C ASP A 94 1.54 0.39 -4.09
N GLU A 95 2.11 -0.50 -4.91
CA GLU A 95 1.34 -1.27 -5.88
C GLU A 95 0.24 -2.12 -5.19
N ALA A 96 0.59 -2.78 -4.08
CA ALA A 96 -0.38 -3.56 -3.32
C ALA A 96 -1.49 -2.71 -2.70
N PHE A 97 -1.18 -1.51 -2.23
CA PHE A 97 -2.15 -0.54 -1.72
C PHE A 97 -3.14 -0.13 -2.82
N TRP A 98 -2.66 0.22 -4.01
CA TRP A 98 -3.52 0.59 -5.14
C TRP A 98 -4.35 -0.56 -5.65
N ARG A 99 -3.79 -1.78 -5.71
CA ARG A 99 -4.54 -2.99 -6.05
C ARG A 99 -5.73 -3.21 -5.11
N GLN A 100 -5.53 -3.00 -3.80
CA GLN A 100 -6.62 -3.08 -2.82
C GLN A 100 -7.68 -1.99 -3.03
N LYS A 101 -7.26 -0.74 -3.23
CA LYS A 101 -8.19 0.39 -3.49
C LYS A 101 -9.04 0.15 -4.74
N ALA A 102 -8.42 -0.31 -5.82
CA ALA A 102 -9.10 -0.66 -7.06
C ALA A 102 -10.12 -1.80 -6.83
N GLY A 103 -9.73 -2.85 -6.10
CA GLY A 103 -10.63 -3.96 -5.76
C GLY A 103 -11.86 -3.52 -4.94
N ILE A 104 -11.69 -2.61 -3.98
CA ILE A 104 -12.81 -2.06 -3.19
C ILE A 104 -13.75 -1.23 -4.07
N ARG A 105 -13.21 -0.40 -4.96
CA ARG A 105 -14.03 0.38 -5.92
C ARG A 105 -14.82 -0.55 -6.82
N TRP A 106 -14.17 -1.57 -7.40
CA TRP A 106 -14.84 -2.58 -8.22
C TRP A 106 -15.97 -3.30 -7.48
N ALA A 107 -15.74 -3.71 -6.23
CA ALA A 107 -16.75 -4.39 -5.42
C ALA A 107 -17.95 -3.48 -5.08
N LYS A 108 -17.74 -2.16 -5.01
CA LYS A 108 -18.81 -1.18 -4.79
C LYS A 108 -19.59 -0.84 -6.06
N ASP A 109 -18.90 -0.73 -7.20
CA ASP A 109 -19.48 -0.21 -8.43
C ASP A 109 -20.18 -1.28 -9.30
N GLY A 110 -20.01 -2.57 -9.00
CA GLY A 110 -20.82 -3.65 -9.58
C GLY A 110 -20.70 -3.82 -11.10
N SER A 111 -19.78 -4.70 -11.53
CA SER A 111 -19.82 -5.42 -12.82
C SER A 111 -20.17 -4.63 -14.10
N GLU A 112 -19.52 -3.50 -14.39
CA GLU A 112 -19.71 -2.83 -15.68
C GLU A 112 -18.43 -2.29 -16.32
N THR A 113 -17.34 -3.07 -16.34
CA THR A 113 -16.32 -2.92 -17.40
C THR A 113 -15.58 -4.23 -17.65
N ARG A 114 -15.61 -4.70 -18.90
CA ARG A 114 -14.87 -5.87 -19.40
C ARG A 114 -13.39 -5.52 -19.50
N GLY A 115 -12.51 -6.41 -19.02
CA GLY A 115 -11.10 -6.43 -19.42
C GLY A 115 -10.13 -5.96 -18.35
N ILE A 116 -9.52 -6.94 -17.69
CA ILE A 116 -8.51 -6.82 -16.64
C ILE A 116 -7.17 -6.48 -17.29
N SER A 117 -6.69 -5.25 -17.12
CA SER A 117 -5.28 -4.83 -17.07
C SER A 117 -5.23 -3.31 -17.06
N THR A 118 -5.67 -2.69 -15.97
CA THR A 118 -5.39 -1.26 -15.77
C THR A 118 -3.89 -1.13 -15.51
N LEU A 119 -3.14 -0.71 -16.53
CA LEU A 119 -1.76 -0.27 -16.37
C LEU A 119 -1.78 0.85 -15.32
N LEU A 120 -1.21 0.57 -14.15
CA LEU A 120 -0.89 1.61 -13.17
C LEU A 120 0.24 2.44 -13.79
N TYR A 121 -0.11 3.53 -14.47
CA TYR A 121 0.89 4.50 -14.94
C TYR A 121 1.22 5.43 -13.78
N ARG A 122 2.46 5.35 -13.27
CA ARG A 122 3.03 6.33 -12.35
C ARG A 122 3.48 7.53 -13.20
N SER A 123 2.75 8.64 -13.13
CA SER A 123 3.17 9.90 -13.75
C SER A 123 4.42 10.43 -13.03
N SER A 124 5.26 11.20 -13.75
CA SER A 124 6.46 11.86 -13.21
C SER A 124 6.18 12.76 -12.01
N ASP A 125 4.94 13.19 -11.83
CA ASP A 125 4.48 14.05 -10.74
C ASP A 125 3.99 13.27 -9.49
N SER A 126 4.30 11.98 -9.38
CA SER A 126 3.82 11.09 -8.30
C SER A 126 2.27 10.98 -8.23
N GLU A 127 1.61 11.12 -9.37
CA GLU A 127 0.18 10.89 -9.51
C GLU A 127 -0.11 9.53 -10.18
N TYR A 128 -0.93 8.73 -9.50
CA TYR A 128 -1.47 7.48 -10.02
C TYR A 128 -2.77 7.77 -10.76
N HIS A 129 -2.75 7.59 -12.07
CA HIS A 129 -3.93 7.75 -12.91
C HIS A 129 -4.55 6.40 -13.23
N PHE A 130 -5.82 6.24 -12.88
CA PHE A 130 -6.61 5.08 -13.29
C PHE A 130 -7.08 5.31 -14.73
N TRP A 131 -6.48 4.61 -15.69
CA TRP A 131 -6.90 4.67 -17.09
C TRP A 131 -8.16 3.84 -17.32
N ASP A 132 -9.25 4.49 -17.72
CA ASP A 132 -10.51 3.83 -18.12
C ASP A 132 -10.58 3.68 -19.66
N PRO A 133 -10.41 2.47 -20.21
CA PRO A 133 -10.46 2.21 -21.65
C PRO A 133 -11.80 2.56 -22.29
N ALA A 134 -12.90 2.45 -21.54
CA ALA A 134 -14.25 2.63 -22.05
C ALA A 134 -14.62 4.10 -22.21
N ARG A 135 -14.05 4.98 -21.37
CA ARG A 135 -14.36 6.41 -21.36
C ARG A 135 -13.26 7.31 -21.93
N ARG A 136 -12.09 6.75 -22.28
CA ARG A 136 -10.87 7.50 -22.66
C ARG A 136 -10.63 8.72 -21.74
N ARG A 137 -10.82 8.55 -20.43
CA ARG A 137 -10.59 9.61 -19.45
C ARG A 137 -9.67 9.12 -18.35
N VAL A 138 -8.81 10.05 -17.95
CA VAL A 138 -8.00 9.97 -16.73
C VAL A 138 -8.86 10.48 -15.59
N PHE A 139 -8.92 9.73 -14.48
CA PHE A 139 -9.54 10.19 -13.25
C PHE A 139 -8.48 10.77 -12.31
N ASP A 140 -8.72 12.01 -11.87
CA ASP A 140 -7.85 12.82 -11.01
C ASP A 140 -8.23 12.66 -9.51
N LYS A 141 -7.26 12.89 -8.62
CA LYS A 141 -7.27 12.81 -7.14
C LYS A 141 -8.39 13.61 -6.46
N SER A 142 -9.12 14.46 -7.17
CA SER A 142 -10.00 15.48 -6.60
C SER A 142 -11.25 14.95 -5.87
N ASN A 143 -11.48 13.63 -5.81
CA ASN A 143 -12.75 13.08 -5.32
C ASN A 143 -12.65 11.97 -4.26
N CYS A 144 -11.58 11.97 -3.46
CA CYS A 144 -11.42 10.99 -2.37
C CYS A 144 -10.98 11.65 -1.06
N ASN A 145 -11.93 12.33 -0.39
CA ASN A 145 -11.97 12.39 1.08
C ASN A 145 -12.59 11.11 1.65
#